data_AF-F1L0L7-F1
#
_entry.id   AF-F1L0L7-F1
#
_cell.length_a   1.000
_cell.length_b   1.000
_cell.length_c   1.000
_cell.angle_alpha   90.00
_cell.angle_beta   90.00
_cell.angle_gamma   90.00
#
_symmetry.space_group_name_H-M   'P 1'
#
loop_
_entity.id
_entity.type
_entity.pdbx_description
1 polymer ?
#
loop_
_entity_poly.entity_id
_entity_poly.type
_entity_poly.pdbx_seq_one_letter_code
_entity_poly.pdbx_strand_id
1 'polypeptide(L)'
;MLMEKCKWGVSRGEVSEGELCAFVAYAIAFPTSFLALIDTYDVLRSGVINFCAVTLALYDVGFKSLGCRIDSGDLSYLSKEVRAVFNKVAALDQSLDWFGKLMIVASNDINEDTIVSLNEQQHEIDAFGVGTHLVTCQKQPALGCVFKLVALSGSPKIKLSAEVAKITIPGRKKCYRLYGKEGYGICDLMTLEDEPKPTENEPILCRHPFLESKRALVIAKKVEDLQLPFWGDGQILQPLPSLLEMRKHVNESLDHLRKDHRRLLNPTPYKVSVSEKLYEFLHSIWLQNAPIGQLE
;
A
#
# COMPACT_ATOMS: atom_id res chain seq x y z
N MET A 1 -1.57 46.45 6.70
CA MET A 1 -1.28 45.05 7.06
C MET A 1 -1.24 44.19 5.80
N LEU A 2 -0.45 43.10 5.72
CA LEU A 2 -0.33 42.26 4.52
C LEU A 2 -1.68 41.74 4.01
N MET A 3 -2.60 41.40 4.93
CA MET A 3 -3.97 40.99 4.61
C MET A 3 -4.77 42.02 3.80
N GLU A 4 -4.51 43.33 3.97
CA GLU A 4 -5.21 44.41 3.26
C GLU A 4 -4.69 44.60 1.83
N LYS A 5 -3.50 44.07 1.52
CA LYS A 5 -2.94 44.12 0.16
C LYS A 5 -3.58 43.08 -0.78
N CYS A 6 -4.24 42.07 -0.23
CA CYS A 6 -4.97 41.07 -1.01
C CYS A 6 -6.43 41.47 -1.21
N LYS A 7 -6.91 41.40 -2.46
CA LYS A 7 -8.35 41.45 -2.77
C LYS A 7 -8.94 40.05 -2.63
N TRP A 8 -9.60 39.80 -1.50
CA TRP A 8 -10.18 38.49 -1.17
C TRP A 8 -11.50 38.20 -1.90
N GLY A 9 -12.22 39.24 -2.34
CA GLY A 9 -13.49 39.06 -3.05
C GLY A 9 -14.64 38.56 -2.16
N VAL A 10 -14.49 38.70 -0.84
CA VAL A 10 -15.43 38.21 0.17
C VAL A 10 -15.72 39.34 1.16
N SER A 11 -16.97 39.45 1.60
CA SER A 11 -17.36 40.45 2.60
C SER A 11 -16.94 40.01 4.01
N ARG A 12 -16.67 40.96 4.91
CA ARG A 12 -16.30 40.62 6.30
C ARG A 12 -17.35 39.78 7.04
N GLY A 13 -18.63 39.93 6.68
CA GLY A 13 -19.73 39.17 7.29
C GLY A 13 -19.80 37.71 6.86
N GLU A 14 -19.09 37.32 5.80
CA GLU A 14 -19.00 35.92 5.36
C GLU A 14 -17.89 35.13 6.07
N VAL A 15 -16.94 35.84 6.71
CA VAL A 15 -15.82 35.23 7.43
C VAL A 15 -16.23 34.94 8.87
N SER A 16 -16.14 33.69 9.30
CA SER A 16 -16.56 33.26 10.64
C SER A 16 -15.57 33.72 11.72
N GLU A 17 -16.03 34.57 12.64
CA GLU A 17 -15.23 35.00 13.80
C GLU A 17 -14.93 33.85 14.77
N GLY A 18 -15.86 32.90 14.92
CA GLY A 18 -15.66 31.73 15.77
C GLY A 18 -14.57 30.80 15.24
N GLU A 19 -14.51 30.62 13.93
CA GLU A 19 -13.43 29.87 13.26
C GLU A 19 -12.08 30.56 13.44
N LEU A 20 -12.02 31.89 13.25
CA LEU A 20 -10.82 32.67 13.51
C LEU A 20 -10.34 32.52 14.96
N CYS A 21 -11.25 32.63 15.94
CA CYS A 21 -10.94 32.43 17.35
C CYS A 21 -10.35 31.04 17.62
N ALA A 22 -10.94 29.99 17.03
CA ALA A 22 -10.45 28.62 17.17
C ALA A 22 -9.04 28.46 16.58
N PHE A 23 -8.78 29.04 15.40
CA PHE A 23 -7.46 29.02 14.78
C PHE A 23 -6.41 29.76 15.61
N VAL A 24 -6.74 30.95 16.13
CA VAL A 24 -5.85 31.70 17.02
C VAL A 24 -5.54 30.91 18.28
N ALA A 25 -6.55 30.31 18.92
CA ALA A 25 -6.35 29.49 20.12
C ALA A 25 -5.41 28.29 19.83
N TYR A 26 -5.60 27.61 18.70
CA TYR A 26 -4.74 26.50 18.30
C TYR A 26 -3.31 26.95 17.97
N ALA A 27 -3.16 28.09 17.27
CA ALA A 27 -1.88 28.70 16.97
C ALA A 27 -1.09 29.12 18.22
N ILE A 28 -1.76 29.63 19.24
CA ILE A 28 -1.13 29.97 20.54
C ILE A 28 -0.63 28.71 21.24
N ALA A 29 -1.42 27.64 21.24
CA ALA A 29 -1.05 26.39 21.89
C ALA A 29 0.05 25.62 21.15
N PHE A 30 0.04 25.64 19.81
CA PHE A 30 0.94 24.86 18.95
C PHE A 30 1.56 25.69 17.81
N PRO A 31 2.36 26.73 18.13
CA PRO A 31 2.81 27.71 17.13
C PRO A 31 3.75 27.12 16.07
N THR A 32 4.51 26.06 16.39
CA THR A 32 5.41 25.37 15.47
C THR A 32 4.73 24.27 14.64
N SER A 33 3.49 23.91 14.96
CA SER A 33 2.77 22.78 14.35
C SER A 33 1.35 23.15 13.91
N PHE A 34 1.11 24.43 13.68
CA PHE A 34 -0.19 24.93 13.29
C PHE A 34 -0.59 24.41 11.89
N LEU A 35 -1.62 23.57 11.87
CA LEU A 35 -2.29 23.06 10.68
C LEU A 35 -3.81 23.13 10.91
N ALA A 36 -4.52 23.94 10.12
CA ALA A 36 -5.92 24.27 10.38
C ALA A 36 -6.89 23.46 9.51
N LEU A 37 -8.03 23.05 10.07
CA LEU A 37 -9.17 22.52 9.33
C LEU A 37 -9.98 23.69 8.76
N ILE A 38 -10.01 23.85 7.44
CA ILE A 38 -10.54 25.07 6.80
C ILE A 38 -11.92 24.92 6.17
N ASP A 39 -12.59 23.79 6.34
CA ASP A 39 -13.89 23.49 5.71
C ASP A 39 -15.05 23.40 6.71
N THR A 40 -14.92 23.99 7.90
CA THR A 40 -15.99 23.98 8.91
C THR A 40 -17.23 24.75 8.47
N TYR A 41 -17.04 25.91 7.84
CA TYR A 41 -18.12 26.77 7.34
C TYR A 41 -18.11 26.87 5.82
N ASP A 42 -17.06 27.47 5.26
CA ASP A 42 -16.80 27.56 3.83
C ASP A 42 -15.30 27.71 3.59
N VAL A 43 -14.74 26.86 2.73
CA VAL A 43 -13.30 26.81 2.45
C VAL A 43 -12.77 28.12 1.89
N LEU A 44 -13.45 28.70 0.89
CA LEU A 44 -12.94 29.83 0.12
C LEU A 44 -13.38 31.17 0.71
N ARG A 45 -14.56 31.21 1.35
CA ARG A 45 -15.14 32.42 1.92
C ARG A 45 -14.79 32.65 3.38
N SER A 46 -14.36 31.62 4.11
CA SER A 46 -14.03 31.77 5.53
C SER A 46 -12.68 31.12 5.86
N GLY A 47 -12.58 29.80 5.73
CA GLY A 47 -11.49 29.03 6.33
C GLY A 47 -10.11 29.40 5.78
N VAL A 48 -9.94 29.48 4.47
CA VAL A 48 -8.64 29.84 3.87
C VAL A 48 -8.22 31.26 4.23
N ILE A 49 -9.18 32.18 4.34
CA ILE A 49 -8.94 33.59 4.68
C ILE A 49 -8.50 33.70 6.14
N ASN A 50 -9.24 33.07 7.05
CA ASN A 50 -8.91 32.99 8.47
C ASN A 50 -7.55 32.32 8.69
N PHE A 51 -7.28 31.22 7.99
CA PHE A 51 -5.99 30.54 8.03
C PHE A 51 -4.85 31.47 7.60
N CYS A 52 -5.02 32.23 6.52
CA CYS A 52 -3.99 33.16 6.05
C CYS A 52 -3.75 34.29 7.06
N ALA A 53 -4.80 34.84 7.68
CA ALA A 53 -4.67 35.87 8.71
C ALA A 53 -3.84 35.37 9.90
N VAL A 54 -4.16 34.18 10.42
CA VAL A 54 -3.45 33.58 11.57
C VAL A 54 -2.03 33.18 11.19
N THR A 55 -1.82 32.64 9.99
CA THR A 55 -0.49 32.24 9.50
C THR A 55 0.46 33.44 9.38
N LEU A 56 -0.03 34.56 8.85
CA LEU A 56 0.76 35.79 8.75
C LEU A 56 1.05 36.39 10.13
N ALA A 57 0.06 36.40 11.03
CA ALA A 57 0.27 36.86 12.40
C ALA A 57 1.27 35.97 13.18
N LEU A 58 1.21 34.65 12.99
CA LEU A 58 2.22 33.72 13.52
C LEU A 58 3.62 34.00 12.97
N TYR A 59 3.71 34.38 11.70
CA TYR A 59 4.97 34.74 11.06
C TYR A 59 5.58 36.02 11.64
N ASP A 60 4.74 37.02 11.95
CA ASP A 60 5.19 38.25 12.61
C ASP A 60 5.84 37.98 13.98
N VAL A 61 5.44 36.90 14.66
CA VAL A 61 6.04 36.45 15.93
C VAL A 61 7.11 35.35 15.78
N GLY A 62 7.55 35.09 14.55
CA GLY A 62 8.71 34.23 14.24
C GLY A 62 8.41 32.75 13.98
N PHE A 63 7.14 32.36 13.85
CA PHE A 63 6.74 30.97 13.59
C PHE A 63 6.24 30.78 12.16
N LYS A 64 6.29 29.54 11.67
CA LYS A 64 5.74 29.17 10.35
C LYS A 64 4.73 28.06 10.52
N SER A 65 3.55 28.27 9.96
CA SER A 65 2.50 27.25 9.89
C SER A 65 2.89 26.11 8.97
N LEU A 66 2.30 24.93 9.19
CA LEU A 66 2.55 23.74 8.38
C LEU A 66 1.65 23.70 7.14
N GLY A 67 0.38 24.10 7.27
CA GLY A 67 -0.59 23.98 6.18
C GLY A 67 -2.04 23.98 6.63
N CYS A 68 -2.92 23.46 5.78
CA CYS A 68 -4.34 23.31 6.06
C CYS A 68 -4.86 21.91 5.72
N ARG A 69 -6.02 21.54 6.27
CA ARG A 69 -6.77 20.32 5.95
C ARG A 69 -8.12 20.65 5.33
N ILE A 70 -8.49 19.93 4.28
CA ILE A 70 -9.82 19.93 3.65
C ILE A 70 -10.40 18.53 3.80
N ASP A 71 -11.63 18.41 4.31
CA ASP A 71 -12.28 17.13 4.64
C ASP A 71 -13.65 16.99 3.95
N SER A 72 -14.01 17.88 3.03
CA SER A 72 -15.30 17.85 2.34
C SER A 72 -15.29 18.68 1.05
N GLY A 73 -16.32 18.49 0.23
CA GLY A 73 -16.48 19.17 -1.05
C GLY A 73 -15.64 18.57 -2.17
N ASP A 74 -15.51 19.32 -3.27
CA ASP A 74 -14.67 18.93 -4.41
C ASP A 74 -13.20 19.19 -4.08
N LEU A 75 -12.53 18.16 -3.56
CA LEU A 75 -11.13 18.24 -3.11
C LEU A 75 -10.16 18.70 -4.21
N SER A 76 -10.42 18.31 -5.47
CA SER A 76 -9.58 18.70 -6.61
C SER A 76 -9.69 20.19 -6.87
N TYR A 77 -10.92 20.70 -7.02
CA TYR A 77 -11.17 22.12 -7.24
C TYR A 77 -10.70 22.96 -6.04
N LEU A 78 -11.09 22.57 -4.83
CA LEU A 78 -10.78 23.32 -3.62
C LEU A 78 -9.27 23.39 -3.36
N SER A 79 -8.52 22.31 -3.57
CA SER A 79 -7.06 22.35 -3.41
C SER A 79 -6.38 23.34 -4.34
N LYS A 80 -6.84 23.44 -5.60
CA LYS A 80 -6.32 24.41 -6.58
C LYS A 80 -6.62 25.85 -6.20
N GLU A 81 -7.85 26.12 -5.78
CA GLU A 81 -8.24 27.47 -5.35
C GLU A 81 -7.48 27.88 -4.09
N VAL A 82 -7.32 26.98 -3.12
CA VAL A 82 -6.51 27.22 -1.91
C VAL A 82 -5.04 27.48 -2.27
N ARG A 83 -4.45 26.67 -3.17
CA ARG A 83 -3.09 26.90 -3.67
C ARG A 83 -2.95 28.25 -4.37
N ALA A 84 -3.94 28.65 -5.17
CA ALA A 84 -3.96 29.94 -5.84
C ALA A 84 -4.00 31.10 -4.83
N VAL A 85 -4.75 30.96 -3.73
CA VAL A 85 -4.73 31.92 -2.61
C VAL A 85 -3.34 31.96 -1.96
N PHE A 86 -2.73 30.81 -1.68
CA PHE A 86 -1.39 30.75 -1.09
C PHE A 86 -0.34 31.44 -1.97
N ASN A 87 -0.39 31.21 -3.28
CA ASN A 87 0.50 31.85 -4.24
C ASN A 87 0.27 33.36 -4.34
N LYS A 88 -0.99 33.83 -4.24
CA LYS A 88 -1.30 35.27 -4.19
C LYS A 88 -0.69 35.93 -2.96
N VAL A 89 -0.76 35.28 -1.79
CA VAL A 89 -0.15 35.80 -0.55
C VAL A 89 1.38 35.77 -0.64
N ALA A 90 1.96 34.68 -1.15
CA ALA A 90 3.40 34.57 -1.37
C ALA A 90 3.95 35.67 -2.29
N ALA A 91 3.19 36.06 -3.32
CA ALA A 91 3.58 37.12 -4.25
C ALA A 91 3.54 38.54 -3.66
N LEU A 92 3.03 38.73 -2.45
CA LEU A 92 2.97 40.05 -1.81
C LEU A 92 4.35 40.56 -1.37
N ASP A 93 5.24 39.65 -0.98
CA ASP A 93 6.56 39.95 -0.44
C ASP A 93 7.48 38.73 -0.56
N GLN A 94 8.73 38.94 -0.96
CA GLN A 94 9.71 37.86 -1.14
C GLN A 94 9.98 37.06 0.14
N SER A 95 9.79 37.66 1.32
CA SER A 95 9.89 36.95 2.60
C SER A 95 8.79 35.89 2.81
N LEU A 96 7.75 35.89 1.98
CA LEU A 96 6.61 34.98 2.04
C LEU A 96 6.65 33.87 0.98
N ASP A 97 7.76 33.68 0.25
CA ASP A 97 7.89 32.63 -0.77
C ASP A 97 7.53 31.22 -0.27
N TRP A 98 7.73 30.95 1.02
CA TRP A 98 7.39 29.68 1.66
C TRP A 98 5.87 29.45 1.78
N PHE A 99 5.06 30.51 1.75
CA PHE A 99 3.61 30.45 1.91
C PHE A 99 2.95 29.68 0.76
N GLY A 100 3.46 29.86 -0.46
CA GLY A 100 2.99 29.11 -1.65
C GLY A 100 3.23 27.59 -1.55
N LYS A 101 4.11 27.15 -0.65
CA LYS A 101 4.49 25.74 -0.42
C LYS A 101 3.87 25.15 0.85
N LEU A 102 2.94 25.87 1.49
CA LEU A 102 2.19 25.35 2.63
C LEU A 102 1.46 24.06 2.26
N MET A 103 1.46 23.09 3.18
CA MET A 103 0.88 21.78 2.91
C MET A 103 -0.64 21.85 2.79
N ILE A 104 -1.22 21.21 1.78
CA ILE A 104 -2.65 20.97 1.67
C ILE A 104 -2.88 19.48 1.94
N VAL A 105 -3.52 19.18 3.06
CA VAL A 105 -3.91 17.82 3.43
C VAL A 105 -5.36 17.60 3.06
N ALA A 106 -5.67 16.49 2.39
CA ALA A 106 -7.05 16.08 2.15
C ALA A 106 -7.38 14.83 2.95
N SER A 107 -8.55 14.80 3.56
CA SER A 107 -9.17 13.59 4.13
C SER A 107 -10.61 13.49 3.62
N ASN A 108 -11.33 12.43 4.05
CA ASN A 108 -12.73 12.07 3.71
C ASN A 108 -12.87 11.00 2.62
N ASP A 109 -13.30 9.80 3.04
CA ASP A 109 -13.61 8.64 2.18
C ASP A 109 -12.63 8.39 1.02
N ILE A 110 -11.35 8.67 1.29
CA ILE A 110 -10.28 8.51 0.32
C ILE A 110 -9.96 7.02 0.19
N ASN A 111 -9.90 6.54 -1.04
CA ASN A 111 -9.45 5.22 -1.44
C ASN A 111 -8.56 5.30 -2.70
N GLU A 112 -8.13 4.15 -3.23
CA GLU A 112 -7.22 4.12 -4.37
C GLU A 112 -7.84 4.74 -5.63
N ASP A 113 -9.13 4.51 -5.87
CA ASP A 113 -9.82 5.00 -7.07
C ASP A 113 -10.01 6.53 -7.00
N THR A 114 -10.34 7.05 -5.82
CA THR A 114 -10.41 8.51 -5.61
C THR A 114 -9.04 9.16 -5.79
N ILE A 115 -7.96 8.55 -5.29
CA ILE A 115 -6.61 9.10 -5.46
C ILE A 115 -6.22 9.11 -6.95
N VAL A 116 -6.52 8.05 -7.70
CA VAL A 116 -6.28 8.03 -9.16
C VAL A 116 -7.06 9.14 -9.85
N SER A 117 -8.35 9.29 -9.56
CA SER A 117 -9.19 10.34 -10.16
C SER A 117 -8.68 11.74 -9.83
N LEU A 118 -8.29 12.00 -8.57
CA LEU A 118 -7.73 13.29 -8.18
C LEU A 118 -6.45 13.57 -8.96
N ASN A 119 -5.55 12.58 -9.12
CA ASN A 119 -4.29 12.74 -9.85
C ASN A 119 -4.53 13.08 -11.33
N GLU A 120 -5.51 12.44 -11.97
CA GLU A 120 -5.92 12.75 -13.35
C GLU A 120 -6.45 14.19 -13.49
N GLN A 121 -7.10 14.69 -12.45
CA GLN A 121 -7.58 16.06 -12.40
C GLN A 121 -6.49 17.08 -12.03
N GLN A 122 -5.24 16.64 -11.78
CA GLN A 122 -4.12 17.51 -11.42
C GLN A 122 -4.39 18.37 -10.17
N HIS A 123 -4.86 17.75 -9.08
CA HIS A 123 -5.05 18.41 -7.78
C HIS A 123 -3.77 19.06 -7.23
N GLU A 124 -3.91 19.91 -6.20
CA GLU A 124 -2.79 20.58 -5.50
C GLU A 124 -2.61 20.09 -4.04
N ILE A 125 -3.21 18.95 -3.70
CA ILE A 125 -3.07 18.23 -2.42
C ILE A 125 -1.67 17.63 -2.28
N ASP A 126 -1.03 17.84 -1.13
CA ASP A 126 0.31 17.35 -0.80
C ASP A 126 0.30 16.05 0.01
N ALA A 127 -0.77 15.79 0.78
CA ALA A 127 -0.90 14.61 1.61
C ALA A 127 -2.35 14.13 1.74
N PHE A 128 -2.54 12.81 1.82
CA PHE A 128 -3.83 12.18 1.97
C PHE A 128 -3.97 11.52 3.35
N GLY A 129 -5.02 11.85 4.08
CA GLY A 129 -5.46 11.17 5.29
C GLY A 129 -6.47 10.08 4.94
N VAL A 130 -6.01 8.82 4.88
CA VAL A 130 -6.85 7.67 4.57
C VAL A 130 -7.22 6.92 5.85
N GLY A 131 -8.52 6.87 6.16
CA GLY A 131 -9.05 6.20 7.36
C GLY A 131 -9.68 4.85 7.06
N THR A 132 -11.01 4.82 7.01
CA THR A 132 -11.86 3.62 6.96
C THR A 132 -11.44 2.62 5.89
N HIS A 133 -11.22 3.07 4.65
CA HIS A 133 -10.88 2.19 3.52
C HIS A 133 -9.59 1.40 3.74
N LEU A 134 -8.56 2.05 4.31
CA LEU A 134 -7.26 1.42 4.54
C LEU A 134 -7.28 0.48 5.75
N VAL A 135 -7.83 0.92 6.89
CA VAL A 135 -7.78 0.16 8.14
C VAL A 135 -8.68 -1.08 8.09
N THR A 136 -9.81 -0.99 7.40
CA THR A 136 -10.77 -2.11 7.29
C THR A 136 -10.56 -3.00 6.07
N CYS A 137 -9.64 -2.62 5.17
CA CYS A 137 -9.49 -3.25 3.86
C CYS A 137 -10.84 -3.37 3.13
N GLN A 138 -11.66 -2.33 3.10
CA GLN A 138 -13.11 -2.43 2.81
C GLN A 138 -13.48 -3.22 1.54
N LYS A 139 -12.68 -3.12 0.47
CA LYS A 139 -12.87 -3.89 -0.78
C LYS A 139 -12.76 -5.40 -0.57
N GLN A 140 -11.87 -5.84 0.32
CA GLN A 140 -11.65 -7.23 0.67
C GLN A 140 -11.18 -7.34 2.14
N PRO A 141 -12.11 -7.35 3.12
CA PRO A 141 -11.78 -7.28 4.53
C PRO A 141 -11.13 -8.57 5.08
N ALA A 142 -11.02 -9.61 4.26
CA ALA A 142 -10.41 -10.89 4.61
C ALA A 142 -9.48 -11.40 3.51
N LEU A 143 -8.28 -11.83 3.89
CA LEU A 143 -7.31 -12.40 2.95
C LEU A 143 -7.62 -13.86 2.57
N GLY A 144 -8.35 -14.60 3.43
CA GLY A 144 -8.67 -16.01 3.18
C GLY A 144 -7.54 -17.00 3.51
N CYS A 145 -6.61 -16.62 4.41
CA CYS A 145 -5.55 -17.53 4.86
C CYS A 145 -6.12 -18.77 5.55
N VAL A 146 -5.44 -19.92 5.34
CA VAL A 146 -5.83 -21.20 5.93
C VAL A 146 -4.64 -21.88 6.59
N PHE A 147 -4.91 -22.59 7.68
CA PHE A 147 -3.97 -23.52 8.29
C PHE A 147 -4.41 -24.96 7.96
N LYS A 148 -3.48 -25.77 7.43
CA LYS A 148 -3.75 -27.16 7.00
C LYS A 148 -2.60 -28.08 7.39
N LEU A 149 -2.95 -29.25 7.91
CA LEU A 149 -2.01 -30.33 8.15
C LEU A 149 -1.55 -30.91 6.81
N VAL A 150 -0.24 -30.91 6.56
CA VAL A 150 0.36 -31.43 5.32
C VAL A 150 1.12 -32.75 5.53
N ALA A 151 1.53 -33.04 6.76
CA ALA A 151 2.18 -34.29 7.16
C ALA A 151 1.99 -34.56 8.65
N LEU A 152 1.84 -35.83 9.03
CA LEU A 152 1.75 -36.29 10.42
C LEU A 152 2.65 -37.50 10.61
N SER A 153 3.57 -37.45 11.57
CA SER A 153 4.54 -38.54 11.83
C SER A 153 5.26 -39.03 10.56
N GLY A 154 5.70 -38.09 9.72
CA GLY A 154 6.33 -38.38 8.42
C GLY A 154 5.37 -38.77 7.30
N SER A 155 4.12 -39.11 7.61
CA SER A 155 3.12 -39.51 6.60
C SER A 155 2.44 -38.28 5.98
N PRO A 156 2.42 -38.12 4.64
CA PRO A 156 1.75 -36.99 4.00
C PRO A 156 0.23 -37.02 4.22
N LYS A 157 -0.39 -35.82 4.25
CA LYS A 157 -1.83 -35.64 4.35
C LYS A 157 -2.33 -34.76 3.23
N ILE A 158 -3.38 -35.24 2.55
CA ILE A 158 -4.10 -34.51 1.51
C ILE A 158 -5.56 -34.34 1.94
N LYS A 159 -6.11 -33.15 1.70
CA LYS A 159 -7.53 -32.90 1.78
C LYS A 159 -8.06 -32.73 0.36
N LEU A 160 -8.97 -33.62 -0.04
CA LEU A 160 -9.67 -33.52 -1.30
C LEU A 160 -10.87 -32.55 -1.19
N SER A 161 -11.33 -32.08 -2.34
CA SER A 161 -12.44 -31.15 -2.48
C SER A 161 -13.05 -31.35 -3.87
N ALA A 162 -14.35 -31.08 -4.01
CA ALA A 162 -15.01 -31.07 -5.31
C ALA A 162 -14.41 -29.99 -6.24
N GLU A 163 -13.97 -28.87 -5.67
CA GLU A 163 -13.19 -27.86 -6.38
C GLU A 163 -11.69 -28.21 -6.32
N VAL A 164 -11.07 -28.42 -7.48
CA VAL A 164 -9.64 -28.74 -7.62
C VAL A 164 -8.75 -27.69 -6.96
N ALA A 165 -9.10 -26.41 -7.07
CA ALA A 165 -8.35 -25.30 -6.46
C ALA A 165 -8.31 -25.36 -4.91
N LYS A 166 -9.20 -26.12 -4.27
CA LYS A 166 -9.25 -26.32 -2.81
C LYS A 166 -8.58 -27.61 -2.35
N ILE A 167 -7.95 -28.36 -3.25
CA ILE A 167 -7.13 -29.52 -2.91
C ILE A 167 -5.81 -29.03 -2.32
N THR A 168 -5.42 -29.57 -1.18
CA THR A 168 -4.18 -29.17 -0.50
C THR A 168 -2.97 -29.91 -1.09
N ILE A 169 -1.83 -29.23 -1.24
CA ILE A 169 -0.58 -29.90 -1.66
C ILE A 169 0.04 -30.63 -0.46
N PRO A 170 0.17 -31.97 -0.48
CA PRO A 170 0.63 -32.76 0.66
C PRO A 170 2.13 -32.60 0.92
N GLY A 171 2.61 -33.13 2.05
CA GLY A 171 4.03 -33.23 2.38
C GLY A 171 4.64 -31.95 2.94
N ARG A 172 5.80 -32.09 3.59
CA ARG A 172 6.63 -30.96 4.01
C ARG A 172 7.31 -30.37 2.78
N LYS A 173 7.37 -29.04 2.69
CA LYS A 173 7.77 -28.32 1.49
C LYS A 173 8.75 -27.20 1.83
N LYS A 174 9.53 -26.80 0.82
CA LYS A 174 10.30 -25.54 0.79
C LYS A 174 9.80 -24.68 -0.36
N CYS A 175 9.92 -23.37 -0.21
CA CYS A 175 9.51 -22.40 -1.22
C CYS A 175 10.69 -21.54 -1.64
N TYR A 176 10.89 -21.39 -2.95
CA TYR A 176 11.95 -20.59 -3.53
C TYR A 176 11.39 -19.56 -4.49
N ARG A 177 11.97 -18.37 -4.52
CA ARG A 177 11.71 -17.39 -5.57
C ARG A 177 12.80 -17.46 -6.64
N LEU A 178 12.38 -17.63 -7.88
CA LEU A 178 13.26 -17.70 -9.04
C LEU A 178 13.35 -16.33 -9.71
N TYR A 179 14.53 -15.73 -9.73
CA TYR A 179 14.77 -14.45 -10.38
C TYR A 179 15.37 -14.62 -11.78
N GLY A 180 14.88 -13.83 -12.72
CA GLY A 180 15.40 -13.79 -14.08
C GLY A 180 16.65 -12.96 -14.25
N LYS A 181 17.18 -12.93 -15.48
CA LYS A 181 18.33 -12.11 -15.87
C LYS A 181 18.16 -10.61 -15.63
N GLU A 182 16.92 -10.12 -15.64
CA GLU A 182 16.58 -8.71 -15.46
C GLU A 182 16.40 -8.35 -13.97
N GLY A 183 16.66 -9.29 -13.04
CA GLY A 183 16.49 -9.07 -11.61
C GLY A 183 15.05 -9.19 -11.12
N TYR A 184 14.09 -9.46 -12.00
CA TYR A 184 12.68 -9.65 -11.61
C TYR A 184 12.37 -11.08 -11.17
N GLY A 185 11.47 -11.23 -10.19
CA GLY A 185 10.89 -12.52 -9.83
C GLY A 185 10.03 -13.09 -10.98
N ILE A 186 10.36 -14.29 -11.46
CA ILE A 186 9.66 -14.98 -12.56
C ILE A 186 8.48 -15.79 -12.02
N CYS A 187 8.73 -16.58 -10.97
CA CYS A 187 7.77 -17.42 -10.27
C CYS A 187 8.31 -17.82 -8.90
N ASP A 188 7.39 -18.27 -8.05
CA ASP A 188 7.74 -19.00 -6.84
C ASP A 188 7.62 -20.51 -7.13
N LEU A 189 8.59 -21.29 -6.65
CA LEU A 189 8.70 -22.72 -6.83
C LEU A 189 8.59 -23.42 -5.47
N MET A 190 7.63 -24.32 -5.34
CA MET A 190 7.54 -25.25 -4.22
C MET A 190 8.24 -26.56 -4.55
N THR A 191 9.02 -27.06 -3.60
CA THR A 191 9.66 -28.39 -3.64
C THR A 191 9.29 -29.16 -2.37
N LEU A 192 9.48 -30.47 -2.36
CA LEU A 192 9.55 -31.25 -1.14
C LEU A 192 10.74 -30.82 -0.28
N GLU A 193 10.64 -31.04 1.02
CA GLU A 193 11.68 -30.68 2.00
C GLU A 193 13.03 -31.39 1.74
N ASP A 194 12.98 -32.62 1.21
CA ASP A 194 14.13 -33.49 0.93
C ASP A 194 14.75 -33.24 -0.45
N GLU A 195 14.16 -32.38 -1.28
CA GLU A 195 14.74 -31.99 -2.56
C GLU A 195 15.94 -31.06 -2.35
N PRO A 196 16.99 -31.19 -3.17
CA PRO A 196 18.06 -30.22 -3.19
C PRO A 196 17.51 -28.85 -3.60
N LYS A 197 18.13 -27.79 -3.08
CA LYS A 197 17.83 -26.43 -3.51
C LYS A 197 18.04 -26.32 -5.03
N PRO A 198 17.13 -25.66 -5.79
CA PRO A 198 17.32 -25.44 -7.22
C PRO A 198 18.64 -24.69 -7.49
N THR A 199 19.39 -25.16 -8.50
CA THR A 199 20.67 -24.56 -8.89
C THR A 199 20.45 -23.32 -9.75
N GLU A 200 21.24 -22.28 -9.52
CA GLU A 200 21.28 -21.10 -10.39
C GLU A 200 21.92 -21.44 -11.74
N ASN A 201 21.46 -20.78 -12.81
CA ASN A 201 21.94 -20.94 -14.19
C ASN A 201 21.67 -22.31 -14.83
N GLU A 202 20.91 -23.18 -14.17
CA GLU A 202 20.46 -24.46 -14.74
C GLU A 202 18.97 -24.40 -15.12
N PRO A 203 18.52 -25.18 -16.11
CA PRO A 203 17.10 -25.28 -16.44
C PRO A 203 16.30 -25.96 -15.32
N ILE A 204 15.34 -25.24 -14.74
CA ILE A 204 14.42 -25.75 -13.71
C ILE A 204 13.03 -25.93 -14.32
N LEU A 205 12.53 -27.16 -14.32
CA LEU A 205 11.17 -27.46 -14.78
C LEU A 205 10.15 -27.02 -13.72
N CYS A 206 9.37 -26.00 -14.05
CA CYS A 206 8.31 -25.44 -13.21
C CYS A 206 6.95 -25.87 -13.76
N ARG A 207 6.13 -26.53 -12.93
CA ARG A 207 4.81 -27.02 -13.33
C ARG A 207 3.70 -26.37 -12.52
N HIS A 208 2.57 -26.12 -13.15
CA HIS A 208 1.36 -25.79 -12.43
C HIS A 208 0.87 -27.04 -11.66
N PRO A 209 0.52 -26.94 -10.37
CA PRO A 209 0.21 -28.10 -9.53
C PRO A 209 -1.00 -28.91 -9.98
N PHE A 210 -1.91 -28.31 -10.76
CA PHE A 210 -3.19 -28.93 -11.15
C PHE A 210 -3.54 -28.84 -12.64
N LEU A 211 -2.72 -28.15 -13.46
CA LEU A 211 -3.02 -27.90 -14.87
C LEU A 211 -1.83 -28.39 -15.69
N GLU A 212 -1.90 -29.62 -16.18
CA GLU A 212 -0.75 -30.34 -16.74
C GLU A 212 -0.13 -29.64 -17.96
N SER A 213 -0.96 -28.96 -18.76
CA SER A 213 -0.53 -28.20 -19.93
C SER A 213 0.26 -26.94 -19.59
N LYS A 214 0.20 -26.46 -18.33
CA LYS A 214 0.91 -25.27 -17.88
C LYS A 214 2.23 -25.65 -17.22
N ARG A 215 3.30 -25.63 -18.00
CA ARG A 215 4.67 -25.90 -17.55
C ARG A 215 5.69 -25.05 -18.32
N ALA A 216 6.81 -24.75 -17.70
CA ALA A 216 7.89 -23.98 -18.31
C ALA A 216 9.26 -24.40 -17.77
N LEU A 217 10.28 -24.33 -18.62
CA LEU A 217 11.67 -24.36 -18.18
C LEU A 217 12.11 -22.94 -17.82
N VAL A 218 12.58 -22.76 -16.59
CA VAL A 218 13.06 -21.48 -16.06
C VAL A 218 14.56 -21.59 -15.79
N ILE A 219 15.35 -20.69 -16.36
CA ILE A 219 16.77 -20.53 -16.02
C ILE A 219 16.88 -19.35 -15.07
N ALA A 220 16.94 -19.63 -13.77
CA ALA A 220 17.03 -18.62 -12.73
C ALA A 220 18.46 -18.11 -12.60
N LYS A 221 18.65 -16.78 -12.52
CA LYS A 221 19.95 -16.16 -12.21
C LYS A 221 20.22 -16.05 -10.72
N LYS A 222 19.16 -16.00 -9.91
CA LYS A 222 19.22 -16.02 -8.45
C LYS A 222 18.08 -16.89 -7.94
N VAL A 223 18.37 -17.73 -6.95
CA VAL A 223 17.38 -18.56 -6.25
C VAL A 223 17.35 -18.16 -4.77
N GLU A 224 16.27 -17.51 -4.37
CA GLU A 224 16.04 -17.05 -3.00
C GLU A 224 15.19 -18.03 -2.21
N ASP A 225 15.56 -18.30 -0.96
CA ASP A 225 14.74 -19.06 -0.02
C ASP A 225 13.69 -18.14 0.62
N LEU A 226 12.42 -18.54 0.57
CA LEU A 226 11.31 -17.75 1.10
C LEU A 226 10.94 -18.13 2.54
N GLN A 227 11.46 -19.24 3.07
CA GLN A 227 11.07 -19.78 4.38
C GLN A 227 12.28 -19.80 5.32
N LEU A 228 12.43 -18.73 6.10
CA LEU A 228 13.48 -18.62 7.10
C LEU A 228 12.99 -19.10 8.48
N PRO A 229 13.76 -19.95 9.19
CA PRO A 229 13.35 -20.43 10.51
C PRO A 229 13.58 -19.35 11.58
N PHE A 230 12.52 -18.75 12.11
CA PHE A 230 12.60 -17.78 13.22
C PHE A 230 12.45 -18.41 14.61
N TRP A 231 11.78 -19.56 14.68
CA TRP A 231 11.47 -20.26 15.91
C TRP A 231 11.74 -21.75 15.76
N GLY A 232 12.43 -22.35 16.72
CA GLY A 232 12.72 -23.79 16.76
C GLY A 232 12.99 -24.22 18.20
N ASP A 233 12.46 -25.39 18.59
CA ASP A 233 12.68 -26.01 19.91
C ASP A 233 12.45 -25.08 21.10
N GLY A 234 11.41 -24.25 21.02
CA GLY A 234 11.02 -23.32 22.08
C GLY A 234 11.85 -22.05 22.17
N GLN A 235 12.72 -21.79 21.18
CA GLN A 235 13.64 -20.65 21.18
C GLN A 235 13.55 -19.85 19.89
N ILE A 236 13.82 -18.55 20.00
CA ILE A 236 14.00 -17.65 18.86
C ILE A 236 15.39 -17.90 18.28
N LEU A 237 15.46 -18.30 17.01
CA LEU A 237 16.72 -18.67 16.35
C LEU A 237 17.46 -17.46 15.76
N GLN A 238 16.74 -16.37 15.47
CA GLN A 238 17.31 -15.16 14.90
C GLN A 238 16.45 -13.93 15.28
N PRO A 239 17.06 -12.73 15.37
CA PRO A 239 16.32 -11.52 15.73
C PRO A 239 15.23 -11.20 14.70
N LEU A 240 14.11 -10.68 15.19
CA LEU A 240 13.05 -10.17 14.33
C LEU A 240 13.51 -8.87 13.65
N PRO A 241 13.19 -8.66 12.35
CA PRO A 241 13.55 -7.44 11.66
C PRO A 241 12.83 -6.23 12.25
N SER A 242 13.51 -5.10 12.29
CA SER A 242 12.93 -3.82 12.68
C SER A 242 11.90 -3.32 11.65
N LEU A 243 11.05 -2.37 12.06
CA LEU A 243 10.09 -1.73 11.15
C LEU A 243 10.74 -1.08 9.92
N LEU A 244 11.94 -0.50 10.10
CA LEU A 244 12.68 0.14 9.00
C LEU A 244 13.24 -0.89 8.01
N GLU A 245 13.76 -2.01 8.52
CA GLU A 245 14.25 -3.12 7.69
C GLU A 245 13.09 -3.77 6.92
N MET A 246 11.95 -4.00 7.58
CA MET A 246 10.75 -4.53 6.91
C MET A 246 10.26 -3.58 5.82
N ARG A 247 10.19 -2.26 6.07
CA ARG A 247 9.82 -1.27 5.06
C ARG A 247 10.79 -1.29 3.87
N LYS A 248 12.09 -1.30 4.13
CA LYS A 248 13.12 -1.37 3.10
C LYS A 248 12.96 -2.63 2.25
N HIS A 249 12.78 -3.79 2.89
CA HIS A 249 12.58 -5.06 2.22
C HIS A 249 11.32 -5.07 1.32
N VAL A 250 10.21 -4.49 1.78
CA VAL A 250 8.98 -4.38 0.97
C VAL A 250 9.23 -3.51 -0.27
N ASN A 251 9.86 -2.35 -0.11
CA ASN A 251 10.17 -1.46 -1.24
C ASN A 251 11.09 -2.15 -2.27
N GLU A 252 12.16 -2.79 -1.81
CA GLU A 252 13.07 -3.57 -2.66
C GLU A 252 12.33 -4.72 -3.36
N SER A 253 11.41 -5.40 -2.67
CA SER A 253 10.61 -6.48 -3.25
C SER A 253 9.65 -5.98 -4.35
N LEU A 254 9.04 -4.80 -4.14
CA LEU A 254 8.18 -4.17 -5.14
C LEU A 254 8.96 -3.74 -6.39
N ASP A 255 10.20 -3.29 -6.23
CA ASP A 255 11.07 -2.92 -7.35
C ASP A 255 11.49 -4.14 -8.19
N HIS A 256 11.71 -5.28 -7.55
CA HIS A 256 11.99 -6.56 -8.22
C HIS A 256 10.72 -7.28 -8.73
N LEU A 257 9.54 -6.67 -8.61
CA LEU A 257 8.32 -7.19 -9.20
C LEU A 257 8.04 -6.48 -10.54
N ARG A 258 7.78 -7.27 -11.59
CA ARG A 258 7.44 -6.70 -12.90
C ARG A 258 6.20 -5.81 -12.82
N LYS A 259 6.19 -4.73 -13.60
CA LYS A 259 5.12 -3.73 -13.58
C LYS A 259 3.72 -4.32 -13.89
N ASP A 260 3.64 -5.38 -14.69
CA ASP A 260 2.37 -6.01 -15.05
C ASP A 260 1.72 -6.79 -13.89
N HIS A 261 2.47 -7.18 -12.87
CA HIS A 261 1.92 -7.72 -11.62
C HIS A 261 1.46 -6.61 -10.65
N ARG A 262 1.99 -5.39 -10.80
CA ARG A 262 1.73 -4.24 -9.91
C ARG A 262 0.58 -3.34 -10.38
N ARG A 263 0.09 -3.50 -11.61
CA ARG A 263 -1.00 -2.68 -12.13
C ARG A 263 -2.30 -2.95 -11.36
N LEU A 264 -3.07 -1.89 -11.11
CA LEU A 264 -4.34 -1.97 -10.39
C LEU A 264 -5.39 -2.76 -11.19
N LEU A 265 -5.51 -2.46 -12.48
CA LEU A 265 -6.51 -3.08 -13.33
C LEU A 265 -5.98 -4.35 -13.99
N ASN A 266 -6.65 -5.47 -13.73
CA ASN A 266 -6.36 -6.78 -14.32
C ASN A 266 -4.88 -7.20 -14.22
N PRO A 267 -4.24 -7.22 -13.04
CA PRO A 267 -2.84 -7.60 -12.91
C PRO A 267 -2.58 -9.00 -13.50
N THR A 268 -1.41 -9.18 -14.13
CA THR A 268 -0.98 -10.51 -14.58
C THR A 268 -0.87 -11.42 -13.35
N PRO A 269 -1.50 -12.61 -13.31
CA PRO A 269 -1.35 -13.52 -12.19
C PRO A 269 0.11 -13.91 -11.99
N TYR A 270 0.60 -13.82 -10.75
CA TYR A 270 1.94 -14.29 -10.41
C TYR A 270 1.97 -15.83 -10.40
N LYS A 271 3.04 -16.41 -10.94
CA LYS A 271 3.14 -17.86 -11.11
C LYS A 271 3.66 -18.50 -9.83
N VAL A 272 2.88 -19.43 -9.29
CA VAL A 272 3.32 -20.35 -8.24
C VAL A 272 3.35 -21.75 -8.83
N SER A 273 4.52 -22.37 -8.84
CA SER A 273 4.80 -23.65 -9.49
C SER A 273 5.27 -24.69 -8.47
N VAL A 274 5.24 -25.95 -8.87
CA VAL A 274 5.84 -27.08 -8.14
C VAL A 274 6.96 -27.71 -8.96
N SER A 275 7.94 -28.34 -8.30
CA SER A 275 8.94 -29.18 -8.95
C SER A 275 8.31 -30.42 -9.59
N GLU A 276 9.05 -31.10 -10.47
CA GLU A 276 8.61 -32.37 -11.05
C GLU A 276 8.30 -33.41 -9.96
N LYS A 277 9.22 -33.58 -9.00
CA LYS A 277 9.08 -34.57 -7.93
C LYS A 277 7.86 -34.27 -7.05
N LEU A 278 7.63 -33.00 -6.69
CA LEU A 278 6.45 -32.59 -5.92
C LEU A 278 5.16 -32.75 -6.73
N TYR A 279 5.19 -32.50 -8.05
CA TYR A 279 4.05 -32.72 -8.94
C TYR A 279 3.65 -34.19 -8.98
N GLU A 280 4.59 -35.09 -9.29
CA GLU A 280 4.35 -36.54 -9.31
C GLU A 280 3.87 -37.05 -7.95
N PHE A 281 4.47 -36.57 -6.86
CA PHE A 281 4.08 -36.90 -5.50
C PHE A 281 2.63 -36.47 -5.19
N LEU A 282 2.26 -35.23 -5.52
CA LEU A 282 0.89 -34.73 -5.36
C LEU A 282 -0.12 -35.60 -6.10
N HIS A 283 0.12 -35.87 -7.39
CA HIS A 283 -0.81 -36.62 -8.22
C HIS A 283 -0.93 -38.10 -7.79
N SER A 284 0.17 -38.71 -7.36
CA SER A 284 0.16 -40.08 -6.80
C SER A 284 -0.70 -40.15 -5.53
N ILE A 285 -0.47 -39.25 -4.56
CA ILE A 285 -1.24 -39.19 -3.32
C ILE A 285 -2.71 -38.84 -3.58
N TRP A 286 -3.00 -37.95 -4.55
CA TRP A 286 -4.36 -37.64 -4.94
C TRP A 286 -5.08 -38.87 -5.48
N LEU A 287 -4.52 -39.56 -6.48
CA LEU A 287 -5.15 -40.74 -7.07
C LEU A 287 -5.41 -41.85 -6.04
N GLN A 288 -4.51 -42.03 -5.06
CA GLN A 288 -4.69 -43.00 -3.98
C GLN A 288 -5.86 -42.68 -3.04
N ASN A 289 -6.23 -41.40 -2.90
CA ASN A 289 -7.27 -40.94 -1.98
C ASN A 289 -8.58 -40.57 -2.70
N ALA A 290 -8.56 -40.46 -4.04
CA ALA A 290 -9.74 -40.14 -4.82
C ALA A 290 -10.73 -41.32 -4.78
N PRO A 291 -12.00 -41.09 -4.39
CA PRO A 291 -12.98 -42.17 -4.36
C PRO A 291 -13.25 -42.70 -5.78
N ILE A 292 -13.30 -44.02 -5.91
CA ILE A 292 -13.72 -44.67 -7.15
C ILE A 292 -15.25 -44.72 -7.13
N GLY A 293 -15.89 -43.94 -8.00
CA GLY A 293 -17.34 -43.97 -8.15
C GLY A 293 -17.79 -45.21 -8.93
N GLN A 294 -18.78 -45.92 -8.41
CA GLN A 294 -19.53 -46.91 -9.18
C GLN A 294 -20.68 -46.18 -9.89
N LEU A 295 -20.80 -46.39 -11.20
CA LEU A 295 -21.88 -45.84 -12.02
C LEU A 295 -22.86 -46.98 -12.35
N GLU A 296 -24.16 -46.69 -12.27
CA GLU A 296 -25.27 -47.57 -12.71
C GLU A 296 -25.74 -47.20 -14.12
#